data_AF-S4NSK8-F1
#
_entry.id   AF-S4NSK8-F1
#
_cell.length_a   1.000
_cell.length_b   1.000
_cell.length_c   1.000
_cell.angle_alpha   90.00
_cell.angle_beta   90.00
_cell.angle_gamma   90.00
#
_symmetry.space_group_name_H-M   'P 1'
#
loop_
_entity.id
_entity.type
_entity.pdbx_description
1 polymer ?
#
loop_
_entity_poly.entity_id
_entity_poly.type
_entity_poly.pdbx_seq_one_letter_code
_entity_poly.pdbx_strand_id
1 'polypeptide(L)'
;MSFIFTIVATGLQFLNLYRTMWWLPYSFTSDAMNFYLIDTHLATFILIVLCRRLLLSLSLAFVRSCCDFSPSTMLYVTVVVRMSVLWVILGAMAWCAYFIMVKHSPIKIVYLCYPSLIYFILFGMTAGPFLELHKTSALMMHSCSHDPEHIRREVEVLRHDFNSRVKKILFNSVLGAYCSSFL
;
A
#
# COMPACT_ATOMS: atom_id res chain seq x y z
N MET A 1 -4.01 -13.02 0.01
CA MET A 1 -5.19 -13.15 -0.87
C MET A 1 -5.48 -11.85 -1.62
N SER A 2 -5.65 -10.69 -0.97
CA SER A 2 -5.94 -9.43 -1.67
C SER A 2 -4.84 -8.94 -2.64
N PHE A 3 -3.55 -9.10 -2.30
CA PHE A 3 -2.46 -8.59 -3.15
C PHE A 3 -2.37 -9.25 -4.54
N ILE A 4 -2.37 -10.59 -4.58
CA ILE A 4 -2.33 -11.34 -5.85
C ILE A 4 -3.56 -11.00 -6.68
N PHE A 5 -4.73 -10.95 -6.04
CA PHE A 5 -5.96 -10.54 -6.68
C PHE A 5 -5.85 -9.15 -7.31
N THR A 6 -5.33 -8.14 -6.58
CA THR A 6 -5.18 -6.78 -7.12
C THR A 6 -4.16 -6.71 -8.26
N ILE A 7 -3.07 -7.48 -8.22
CA ILE A 7 -2.11 -7.55 -9.34
C ILE A 7 -2.77 -8.16 -10.57
N VAL A 8 -3.44 -9.29 -10.41
CA VAL A 8 -4.09 -9.99 -11.53
C VAL A 8 -5.20 -9.12 -12.10
N ALA A 9 -6.03 -8.50 -11.27
CA ALA A 9 -7.09 -7.59 -11.70
C ALA A 9 -6.54 -6.38 -12.47
N THR A 10 -5.47 -5.76 -11.96
CA THR A 10 -4.79 -4.64 -12.64
C THR A 10 -4.20 -5.10 -13.97
N GLY A 11 -3.54 -6.27 -14.01
CA GLY A 11 -2.98 -6.83 -15.24
C GLY A 11 -4.04 -7.15 -16.30
N LEU A 12 -5.19 -7.69 -15.88
CA LEU A 12 -6.34 -7.94 -16.76
C LEU A 12 -6.95 -6.64 -17.28
N GLN A 13 -6.99 -5.58 -16.47
CA GLN A 13 -7.42 -4.25 -16.92
C GLN A 13 -6.49 -3.69 -17.99
N PHE A 14 -5.18 -3.78 -17.81
CA PHE A 14 -4.20 -3.38 -18.83
C PHE A 14 -4.37 -4.20 -20.12
N LEU A 15 -4.56 -5.52 -20.01
CA LEU A 15 -4.84 -6.39 -21.16
C LEU A 15 -6.11 -5.98 -21.89
N ASN A 16 -7.16 -5.60 -21.17
CA ASN A 16 -8.42 -5.17 -21.79
C ASN A 16 -8.27 -3.81 -22.50
N LEU A 17 -7.55 -2.87 -21.89
CA LEU A 17 -7.41 -1.50 -22.40
C LEU A 17 -6.48 -1.43 -23.63
N TYR A 18 -5.43 -2.25 -23.65
CA TYR A 18 -4.41 -2.23 -24.71
C TYR A 18 -4.44 -3.46 -25.63
N ARG A 19 -5.56 -4.20 -25.65
CA ARG A 19 -5.74 -5.44 -26.42
C ARG A 19 -5.43 -5.23 -27.89
N THR A 20 -4.67 -6.15 -28.48
CA THR A 20 -4.46 -6.23 -29.94
C THR A 20 -5.25 -7.37 -30.55
N MET A 21 -5.60 -7.25 -31.82
CA MET A 21 -6.19 -8.34 -32.60
C MET A 21 -5.07 -9.21 -33.22
N TRP A 22 -4.15 -9.69 -32.39
CA TRP A 22 -2.97 -10.48 -32.82
C TRP A 22 -3.32 -11.79 -33.53
N TRP A 23 -4.54 -12.31 -33.33
CA TRP A 23 -5.01 -13.52 -34.01
C TRP A 23 -5.53 -13.27 -35.44
N LEU A 24 -5.76 -12.01 -35.83
CA LEU A 24 -6.32 -11.67 -37.14
C LEU A 24 -5.25 -11.87 -38.24
N PRO A 25 -5.57 -12.58 -39.33
CA PRO A 25 -4.65 -12.68 -40.48
C PRO A 25 -4.40 -11.28 -41.04
N TYR A 26 -3.13 -11.00 -41.40
CA TYR A 26 -2.62 -9.68 -41.81
C TYR A 26 -2.45 -8.62 -40.71
N SER A 27 -2.55 -8.98 -39.44
CA SER A 27 -2.06 -8.10 -38.36
C SER A 27 -0.53 -8.17 -38.28
N PHE A 28 0.15 -7.02 -38.41
CA PHE A 28 1.61 -6.91 -38.29
C PHE A 28 2.09 -6.85 -36.83
N THR A 29 1.23 -7.16 -35.87
CA THR A 29 1.50 -7.08 -34.44
C THR A 29 1.76 -8.46 -33.87
N SER A 30 3.00 -8.73 -33.47
CA SER A 30 3.42 -10.00 -32.83
C SER A 30 3.00 -10.13 -31.38
N ASP A 31 2.66 -9.02 -30.73
CA ASP A 31 2.36 -8.98 -29.31
C ASP A 31 0.85 -8.93 -29.06
N ALA A 32 0.40 -9.62 -28.00
CA ALA A 32 -1.00 -9.63 -27.57
C ALA A 32 -1.49 -8.28 -26.98
N MET A 33 -0.58 -7.35 -26.73
CA MET A 33 -0.85 -6.04 -26.15
C MET A 33 0.05 -4.97 -26.77
N ASN A 34 -0.49 -3.78 -27.00
CA ASN A 34 0.30 -2.66 -27.55
C ASN A 34 1.18 -2.01 -26.47
N PHE A 35 2.39 -2.53 -26.25
CA PHE A 35 3.28 -2.04 -25.20
C PHE A 35 3.70 -0.57 -25.33
N TYR A 36 3.70 -0.02 -26.55
CA TYR A 36 4.12 1.36 -26.80
C TYR A 36 3.12 2.42 -26.30
N LEU A 37 1.83 2.08 -26.14
CA LEU A 37 0.84 3.02 -25.59
C LEU A 37 0.88 3.08 -24.06
N ILE A 38 1.46 2.07 -23.41
CA ILE A 38 1.50 1.99 -21.96
C ILE A 38 2.53 2.98 -21.45
N ASP A 39 2.11 3.88 -20.57
CA ASP A 39 3.05 4.73 -19.87
C ASP A 39 3.79 3.93 -18.79
N THR A 40 5.07 3.67 -19.03
CA THR A 40 5.94 2.91 -18.12
C THR A 40 6.03 3.55 -16.73
N HIS A 41 5.99 4.88 -16.62
CA HIS A 41 6.08 5.57 -15.32
C HIS A 41 4.79 5.41 -14.52
N LEU A 42 3.64 5.38 -15.20
CA LEU A 42 2.35 5.12 -14.59
C LEU A 42 2.25 3.66 -14.09
N ALA A 43 2.62 2.70 -14.94
CA ALA A 43 2.62 1.29 -14.56
C ALA A 43 3.57 1.03 -13.37
N THR A 44 4.76 1.64 -13.39
CA THR A 44 5.73 1.55 -12.29
C THR A 44 5.17 2.18 -11.00
N PHE A 45 4.48 3.33 -11.10
CA PHE A 45 3.82 3.96 -9.94
C PHE A 45 2.77 3.03 -9.30
N ILE A 46 1.89 2.44 -10.12
CA ILE A 46 0.84 1.53 -9.63
C ILE A 46 1.47 0.30 -8.99
N LEU A 47 2.49 -0.27 -9.62
CA LEU A 47 3.21 -1.42 -9.08
C LEU A 47 3.86 -1.12 -7.73
N ILE A 48 4.51 0.04 -7.58
CA ILE A 48 5.09 0.49 -6.30
C ILE A 48 4.00 0.60 -5.22
N VAL A 49 2.86 1.22 -5.56
CA VAL A 49 1.74 1.42 -4.64
C VAL A 49 1.14 0.07 -4.18
N LEU A 50 1.00 -0.90 -5.09
CA LEU A 50 0.52 -2.25 -4.75
C LEU A 50 1.55 -3.03 -3.93
N CYS A 51 2.84 -2.97 -4.32
CA CYS A 51 3.92 -3.74 -3.70
C CYS A 51 4.40 -3.21 -2.35
N ARG A 52 4.03 -1.99 -1.94
CA ARG A 52 4.48 -1.35 -0.68
C ARG A 52 4.42 -2.27 0.55
N ARG A 53 3.36 -3.07 0.69
CA ARG A 53 3.16 -3.99 1.82
C ARG A 53 4.10 -5.19 1.76
N LEU A 54 4.36 -5.69 0.55
CA LEU A 54 5.37 -6.73 0.35
C LEU A 54 6.77 -6.21 0.63
N LEU A 55 7.11 -4.99 0.18
CA LEU A 55 8.42 -4.38 0.45
C LEU A 55 8.67 -4.24 1.96
N LEU A 56 7.67 -3.79 2.72
CA LEU A 56 7.75 -3.72 4.19
C LEU A 56 7.87 -5.11 4.85
N SER A 57 7.14 -6.11 4.36
CA SER A 57 7.22 -7.47 4.89
C SER A 57 8.57 -8.14 4.57
N LEU A 58 9.08 -7.95 3.36
CA LEU A 58 10.32 -8.56 2.89
C LEU A 58 11.53 -7.93 3.57
N SER A 59 11.56 -6.59 3.68
CA SER A 59 12.63 -5.88 4.41
C SER A 59 12.70 -6.31 5.88
N LEU A 60 11.55 -6.48 6.54
CA LEU A 60 11.51 -6.95 7.92
C LEU A 60 11.93 -8.43 8.03
N ALA A 61 11.53 -9.28 7.08
CA ALA A 61 11.97 -10.68 7.03
C ALA A 61 13.48 -10.77 6.82
N PHE A 62 14.03 -9.98 5.91
CA PHE A 62 15.46 -9.93 5.62
C PHE A 62 16.27 -9.53 6.85
N VAL A 63 15.84 -8.48 7.57
CA VAL A 63 16.51 -8.01 8.78
C VAL A 63 16.46 -9.07 9.89
N ARG A 64 15.35 -9.80 10.02
CA ARG A 64 15.25 -10.93 10.97
C ARG A 64 16.14 -12.10 10.57
N SER A 65 16.25 -12.41 9.28
CA SER A 65 17.10 -13.49 8.79
C SER A 65 18.60 -13.19 8.90
N CYS A 66 19.00 -11.91 8.78
CA CYS A 66 20.40 -11.52 8.88
C CYS A 66 20.87 -11.33 10.33
N CYS A 67 20.00 -10.98 11.26
CA CYS A 67 20.40 -10.60 12.62
C CYS A 67 19.35 -10.98 13.67
N ASP A 68 19.70 -11.91 14.58
CA ASP A 68 18.95 -12.16 15.81
C ASP A 68 19.31 -11.11 16.87
N PHE A 69 18.57 -10.01 16.87
CA PHE A 69 18.68 -8.99 17.92
C PHE A 69 17.81 -9.33 19.13
N SER A 70 18.27 -8.90 20.31
CA SER A 70 17.52 -8.94 21.58
C SER A 70 16.12 -8.29 21.46
N PRO A 71 15.10 -8.74 22.21
CA PRO A 71 13.71 -8.27 22.10
C PRO A 71 13.53 -6.75 22.28
N SER A 72 14.41 -6.07 23.01
CA SER A 72 14.34 -4.61 23.20
C SER A 72 14.87 -3.84 21.98
N THR A 73 15.96 -4.29 21.36
CA THR A 73 16.56 -3.67 20.18
C THR A 73 15.80 -3.99 18.89
N MET A 74 15.11 -5.13 18.82
CA MET A 74 14.21 -5.52 17.73
C MET A 74 13.14 -4.47 17.41
N LEU A 75 12.61 -3.77 18.41
CA LEU A 75 11.56 -2.75 18.23
C LEU A 75 12.10 -1.50 17.54
N TYR A 76 13.26 -1.03 17.99
CA TYR A 76 13.91 0.13 17.41
C TYR A 76 14.31 -0.14 15.95
N VAL A 77 14.96 -1.28 15.70
CA VAL A 77 15.33 -1.73 14.35
C VAL A 77 14.10 -1.83 13.44
N THR A 78 13.00 -2.40 13.95
CA THR A 78 11.74 -2.50 13.19
C THR A 78 11.16 -1.14 12.81
N VAL A 79 11.19 -0.15 13.71
CA VAL A 79 10.71 1.21 13.42
C VAL A 79 11.60 1.90 12.38
N VAL A 80 12.92 1.80 12.52
CA VAL A 80 13.89 2.39 11.59
C VAL A 80 13.72 1.84 10.17
N VAL A 81 13.62 0.51 10.03
CA VAL A 81 13.42 -0.15 8.72
C VAL A 81 12.10 0.27 8.08
N ARG A 82 11.04 0.47 8.87
CA ARG A 82 9.75 0.94 8.33
C ARG A 82 9.84 2.38 7.85
N MET A 83 10.47 3.26 8.63
CA MET A 83 10.67 4.65 8.23
C MET A 83 11.51 4.75 6.96
N SER A 84 12.57 3.95 6.84
CA SER A 84 13.41 3.96 5.63
C SER A 84 12.63 3.49 4.39
N VAL A 85 11.85 2.41 4.50
CA VAL A 85 11.01 1.93 3.39
C VAL A 85 9.93 2.96 3.00
N LEU A 86 9.32 3.63 3.97
CA LEU A 86 8.35 4.71 3.70
C LEU A 86 8.99 5.87 2.92
N TRP A 87 10.18 6.31 3.33
CA TRP A 87 10.92 7.36 2.61
C TRP A 87 11.27 6.93 1.18
N VAL A 88 11.70 5.69 0.98
CA VAL A 88 11.99 5.14 -0.36
C VAL A 88 10.73 5.13 -1.23
N ILE A 89 9.59 4.68 -0.69
CA ILE A 89 8.32 4.67 -1.44
C ILE A 89 7.87 6.09 -1.80
N LEU A 90 7.91 7.02 -0.85
CA LEU A 90 7.54 8.42 -1.09
C LEU A 90 8.45 9.08 -2.13
N GLY A 91 9.77 8.85 -2.04
CA GLY A 91 10.74 9.34 -3.02
C GLY A 91 10.50 8.77 -4.42
N ALA A 92 10.28 7.45 -4.54
CA ALA A 92 9.99 6.81 -5.81
C ALA A 92 8.66 7.30 -6.42
N MET A 93 7.62 7.47 -5.59
CA MET A 93 6.36 8.06 -6.03
C MET A 93 6.53 9.50 -6.51
N ALA A 94 7.32 10.33 -5.81
CA ALA A 94 7.59 11.70 -6.21
C ALA A 94 8.38 11.77 -7.53
N TRP A 95 9.35 10.87 -7.73
CA TRP A 95 10.11 10.75 -8.97
C TRP A 95 9.21 10.38 -10.16
N CYS A 96 8.37 9.35 -10.00
CA CYS A 96 7.39 8.96 -11.01
C CYS A 96 6.40 10.10 -11.30
N ALA A 97 5.88 10.76 -10.26
CA ALA A 97 4.97 11.88 -10.43
C ALA A 97 5.62 13.04 -11.20
N TYR A 98 6.87 13.40 -10.88
CA TYR A 98 7.62 14.43 -11.60
C TYR A 98 7.71 14.13 -13.10
N PHE A 99 8.08 12.90 -13.46
CA PHE A 99 8.19 12.52 -14.87
C PHE A 99 6.83 12.55 -15.58
N ILE A 100 5.76 12.16 -14.90
CA ILE A 100 4.39 12.26 -15.42
C ILE A 100 3.98 13.73 -15.59
N MET A 101 4.40 14.65 -14.71
CA MET A 101 4.13 16.09 -14.85
C MET A 101 4.75 16.69 -16.10
N VAL A 102 5.98 16.25 -16.43
CA VAL A 102 6.70 16.77 -17.60
C VAL A 102 6.08 16.25 -18.90
N LYS A 103 5.50 15.04 -18.88
CA LYS A 103 5.01 14.36 -20.08
C LYS A 103 3.51 14.54 -20.35
N HIS A 104 2.68 14.78 -19.34
CA HIS A 104 1.22 14.84 -19.47
C HIS A 104 0.60 16.11 -18.87
N SER A 105 -0.60 16.46 -19.33
CA SER A 105 -1.42 17.55 -18.77
C SER A 105 -1.65 17.37 -17.26
N PRO A 106 -1.63 18.46 -16.46
CA PRO A 106 -1.70 18.39 -14.99
C PRO A 106 -2.98 17.75 -14.45
N ILE A 107 -4.03 17.68 -15.25
CA ILE A 107 -5.31 17.05 -14.90
C ILE A 107 -5.11 15.56 -14.53
N LYS A 108 -4.21 14.84 -15.23
CA LYS A 108 -3.94 13.43 -14.95
C LYS A 108 -3.28 13.20 -13.59
N ILE A 109 -2.52 14.18 -13.11
CA ILE A 109 -1.85 14.13 -11.79
C ILE A 109 -2.87 14.22 -10.67
N VAL A 110 -3.93 15.01 -10.85
CA VAL A 110 -5.00 15.16 -9.85
C VAL A 110 -5.68 13.81 -9.60
N TYR A 111 -5.95 13.04 -10.65
CA TYR A 111 -6.45 11.66 -10.51
C TYR A 111 -5.45 10.77 -9.79
N LEU A 112 -4.16 10.86 -10.11
CA LEU A 112 -3.12 10.05 -9.44
C LEU A 112 -2.97 10.40 -7.94
N CYS A 113 -3.26 11.64 -7.56
CA CYS A 113 -3.20 12.13 -6.18
C CYS A 113 -4.44 11.76 -5.35
N TYR A 114 -5.54 11.32 -5.98
CA TYR A 114 -6.80 11.01 -5.30
C TYR A 114 -6.64 10.03 -4.12
N PRO A 115 -5.87 8.93 -4.24
CA PRO A 115 -5.65 8.03 -3.10
C PRO A 115 -4.80 8.64 -1.98
N SER A 116 -3.91 9.57 -2.31
CA SER A 116 -3.12 10.33 -1.33
C SER A 116 -3.99 11.31 -0.54
N LEU A 117 -4.98 11.93 -1.19
CA LEU A 117 -5.97 12.78 -0.53
C LEU A 117 -6.89 11.98 0.39
N ILE A 118 -7.37 10.82 -0.06
CA ILE A 118 -8.16 9.90 0.77
C ILE A 118 -7.36 9.46 2.01
N TYR A 119 -6.06 9.17 1.83
CA TYR A 119 -5.17 8.84 2.95
C TYR A 119 -5.10 10.00 3.97
N PHE A 120 -4.89 11.22 3.49
CA PHE A 120 -4.80 12.40 4.33
C PHE A 120 -6.11 12.66 5.10
N ILE A 121 -7.27 12.45 4.47
CA ILE A 121 -8.58 12.61 5.13
C ILE A 121 -8.81 11.54 6.21
N LEU A 122 -8.45 10.28 5.96
CA LEU A 122 -8.72 9.18 6.90
C LEU A 122 -7.75 9.14 8.10
N PHE A 123 -6.50 9.53 7.90
CA PHE A 123 -5.42 9.37 8.88
C PHE A 123 -4.79 10.67 9.36
N GLY A 124 -5.06 11.80 8.68
CA GLY A 124 -4.45 13.09 8.99
C GLY A 124 -2.93 13.05 8.86
N MET A 125 -2.23 13.74 9.77
CA MET A 125 -0.77 13.70 9.90
C MET A 125 -0.26 12.47 10.68
N THR A 126 -1.14 11.56 11.07
CA THR A 126 -0.78 10.43 11.93
C THR A 126 -0.21 9.29 11.08
N ALA A 127 1.12 9.14 11.07
CA ALA A 127 1.81 8.06 10.33
C ALA A 127 1.72 6.68 11.02
N GLY A 128 1.18 6.61 12.24
CA GLY A 128 0.98 5.37 13.02
C GLY A 128 0.35 4.18 12.26
N PRO A 129 -0.63 4.38 11.35
CA PRO A 129 -1.30 3.26 10.68
C PRO A 129 -0.45 2.56 9.61
N PHE A 130 0.56 3.25 9.06
CA PHE A 130 1.56 2.66 8.16
C PHE A 130 2.67 1.95 8.92
N LEU A 131 2.95 2.41 10.14
CA LEU A 131 4.07 1.96 10.95
C LEU A 131 3.77 0.81 11.89
N GLU A 132 2.50 0.43 12.10
CA GLU A 132 2.13 -0.68 12.97
C GLU A 132 1.81 -1.95 12.16
N LEU A 133 2.84 -2.72 11.78
CA LEU A 133 2.64 -4.16 11.61
C LEU A 133 2.39 -4.68 13.02
N HIS A 134 1.18 -5.22 13.22
CA HIS A 134 0.70 -5.94 14.40
C HIS A 134 1.87 -6.40 15.28
N LYS A 135 2.32 -5.51 16.16
CA LYS A 135 2.70 -5.99 17.46
C LYS A 135 1.35 -6.52 17.92
N THR A 136 1.23 -7.83 17.98
CA THR A 136 0.58 -8.43 19.13
C THR A 136 1.24 -7.71 20.31
N SER A 137 0.77 -6.51 20.65
CA SER A 137 0.73 -6.04 22.01
C SER A 137 0.30 -7.30 22.71
N ALA A 138 1.24 -7.85 23.49
CA ALA A 138 1.05 -8.94 24.40
C ALA A 138 -0.44 -9.07 24.64
N LEU A 139 -1.04 -10.16 24.13
CA LEU A 139 -2.45 -10.51 24.23
C LEU A 139 -3.11 -9.56 25.21
N MET A 140 -4.05 -8.71 24.77
CA MET A 140 -4.99 -8.07 25.69
C MET A 140 -5.69 -9.22 26.43
N MET A 141 -4.98 -9.80 27.39
CA MET A 141 -5.49 -10.64 28.43
C MET A 141 -6.20 -9.62 29.25
N HIS A 142 -7.51 -9.60 29.06
CA HIS A 142 -8.41 -9.01 30.01
C HIS A 142 -7.96 -9.46 31.40
N SER A 143 -7.35 -8.55 32.16
CA SER A 143 -7.16 -8.76 33.58
C SER A 143 -8.47 -8.31 34.19
N CYS A 144 -9.29 -9.27 34.61
CA CYS A 144 -10.55 -9.00 35.30
C CYS A 144 -10.26 -8.06 36.49
N SER A 145 -10.53 -6.78 36.30
CA SER A 145 -10.40 -5.75 37.33
C SER A 145 -11.80 -5.39 37.81
N HIS A 146 -11.97 -5.31 39.13
CA HIS A 146 -13.24 -4.94 39.74
C HIS A 146 -13.42 -3.41 39.83
N ASP A 147 -12.43 -2.64 39.38
CA ASP A 147 -12.49 -1.18 39.36
C ASP A 147 -13.15 -0.67 38.06
N PRO A 148 -14.32 0.03 38.12
CA PRO A 148 -15.02 0.53 36.95
C PRO A 148 -14.18 1.49 36.09
N GLU A 149 -13.25 2.24 36.68
CA GLU A 149 -12.37 3.16 35.93
C GLU A 149 -11.32 2.42 35.10
N HIS A 150 -10.89 1.23 35.53
CA HIS A 150 -10.03 0.37 34.73
C HIS A 150 -10.77 -0.23 33.53
N ILE A 151 -12.02 -0.65 33.72
CA ILE A 151 -12.86 -1.20 32.65
C ILE A 151 -13.15 -0.14 31.58
N ARG A 152 -13.48 1.10 31.98
CA ARG A 152 -13.72 2.21 31.03
C ARG A 152 -12.50 2.48 30.15
N ARG A 153 -11.31 2.56 30.75
CA ARG A 153 -10.05 2.76 30.02
C ARG A 153 -9.75 1.61 29.07
N GLU A 154 -9.97 0.36 29.49
CA GLU A 154 -9.78 -0.81 28.63
C GLU A 154 -10.70 -0.76 27.40
N VAL A 155 -11.98 -0.44 27.59
CA VAL A 155 -12.97 -0.31 26.51
C VAL A 155 -12.59 0.82 25.55
N GLU A 156 -12.10 1.96 26.04
CA GLU A 156 -11.64 3.07 25.20
C GLU A 156 -10.45 2.68 24.32
N VAL A 157 -9.46 1.96 24.88
CA VAL A 157 -8.30 1.47 24.12
C VAL A 157 -8.74 0.46 23.06
N LEU A 158 -9.62 -0.48 23.40
CA LEU A 158 -10.18 -1.46 22.47
C LEU A 158 -10.94 -0.79 21.32
N ARG A 159 -11.77 0.21 21.65
CA ARG A 159 -12.52 1.00 20.66
C ARG A 159 -11.58 1.74 19.72
N HIS A 160 -10.50 2.33 20.26
CA HIS A 160 -9.50 3.01 19.45
C HIS A 160 -8.75 2.06 18.51
N ASP A 161 -8.32 0.88 19.00
CA ASP A 161 -7.66 -0.14 18.17
C ASP A 161 -8.60 -0.64 17.05
N PHE A 162 -9.85 -0.97 17.40
CA PHE A 162 -10.85 -1.37 16.41
C PHE A 162 -11.03 -0.31 15.32
N ASN A 163 -11.23 0.96 15.69
CA ASN A 163 -11.40 2.05 14.74
C ASN A 163 -10.16 2.22 13.84
N SER A 164 -8.96 2.11 14.42
CA SER A 164 -7.71 2.15 13.66
C SER A 164 -7.62 1.01 12.64
N ARG A 165 -7.98 -0.22 13.03
CA ARG A 165 -8.00 -1.39 12.14
C ARG A 165 -9.02 -1.24 11.02
N VAL A 166 -10.22 -0.75 11.31
CA VAL A 166 -11.27 -0.52 10.30
C VAL A 166 -10.81 0.52 9.29
N LYS A 167 -10.28 1.67 9.73
CA LYS A 167 -9.71 2.70 8.83
C LYS A 167 -8.61 2.12 7.94
N LYS A 168 -7.71 1.32 8.51
CA LYS A 168 -6.65 0.61 7.75
C LYS A 168 -7.25 -0.30 6.69
N ILE A 169 -8.21 -1.15 7.03
CA ILE A 169 -8.82 -2.09 6.07
C ILE A 169 -9.54 -1.33 4.94
N LEU A 170 -10.37 -0.34 5.28
CA LEU A 170 -11.10 0.47 4.32
C LEU A 170 -10.15 1.16 3.33
N PHE A 171 -9.10 1.82 3.82
CA PHE A 171 -8.13 2.49 2.96
C PHE A 171 -7.47 1.53 1.96
N ASN A 172 -7.06 0.34 2.41
CA ASN A 172 -6.42 -0.62 1.51
C ASN A 172 -7.39 -1.24 0.52
N SER A 173 -8.65 -1.42 0.91
CA SER A 173 -9.68 -1.89 0.00
C SER A 173 -10.00 -0.84 -1.08
N VAL A 174 -10.17 0.42 -0.68
CA VAL A 174 -10.44 1.52 -1.63
C VAL A 174 -9.26 1.73 -2.57
N LEU A 175 -8.04 1.71 -2.06
CA LEU A 175 -6.85 1.83 -2.90
C LEU A 175 -6.70 0.67 -3.88
N GLY A 176 -6.90 -0.56 -3.41
CA GLY A 176 -6.85 -1.75 -4.26
C GLY A 176 -7.89 -1.67 -5.37
N ALA A 177 -9.13 -1.31 -5.03
CA ALA A 177 -10.21 -1.10 -5.98
C ALA A 177 -9.90 0.03 -6.97
N TYR A 178 -9.32 1.14 -6.50
CA TYR A 178 -8.93 2.26 -7.35
C TYR A 178 -7.91 1.85 -8.40
N CYS A 179 -6.85 1.15 -7.98
CA CYS A 179 -5.82 0.65 -8.88
C CYS A 179 -6.33 -0.41 -9.87
N SER A 180 -7.38 -1.17 -9.51
CA SER A 180 -7.93 -2.25 -10.34
C SER A 180 -9.19 -1.87 -11.14
N SER A 181 -9.70 -0.65 -11.04
CA SER A 181 -10.99 -0.28 -11.66
C SER A 181 -11.02 1.08 -12.33
N PHE A 182 -10.24 2.06 -11.87
CA PHE A 182 -10.36 3.45 -12.34
C PHE A 182 -9.25 3.91 -13.30
N LEU A 183 -8.31 3.03 -13.64
CA LEU A 183 -7.09 3.35 -14.36
C LEU A 183 -7.05 2.85 -15.81
#